data_AF-A0A6F8YSL1-F1
#
_entry.id   AF-A0A6F8YSL1-F1
#
_cell.length_a   1.000
_cell.length_b   1.000
_cell.length_c   1.000
_cell.angle_alpha   90.00
_cell.angle_beta   90.00
_cell.angle_gamma   90.00
#
_symmetry.space_group_name_H-M   'P 1'
#
loop_
_entity.id
_entity.type
_entity.pdbx_description
1 polymer ?
#
loop_
_entity_poly.entity_id
_entity_poly.type
_entity_poly.pdbx_seq_one_letter_code
_entity_poly.pdbx_strand_id
1 'polypeptide(L)'
;MRDGAAPTWVVTSAEVGAGPDGRVDLAALLAGLYRRGVRAALLEGGPTLAGGFLAAGLIDKIIGYVAPKLLGAGSPALADAGVHTITEAIDLDYTQITQVGPDLRFTATPRKREG
;
A
#
# COMPACT_ATOMS: atom_id res chain seq x y z
N MET A 1 25.99 8.90 22.66
CA MET A 1 25.09 8.04 21.85
C MET A 1 23.67 8.39 22.25
N ARG A 2 22.98 9.27 21.50
CA ARG A 2 21.53 9.48 21.65
C ARG A 2 20.90 8.23 21.02
N ASP A 3 19.98 7.57 21.70
CA ASP A 3 19.48 6.24 21.33
C ASP A 3 18.77 6.16 19.96
N GLY A 4 18.55 7.28 19.27
CA GLY A 4 18.36 7.33 17.81
C GLY A 4 17.12 6.59 17.31
N ALA A 5 16.19 6.23 18.19
CA ALA A 5 14.95 5.59 17.82
C ALA A 5 14.13 6.52 16.90
N ALA A 6 13.68 6.00 15.77
CA ALA A 6 12.77 6.72 14.90
C ALA A 6 11.49 7.07 15.69
N PRO A 7 10.90 8.26 15.52
CA PRO A 7 9.62 8.58 16.14
C PRO A 7 8.55 7.56 15.74
N THR A 8 7.93 6.92 16.72
CA THR A 8 6.85 5.94 16.51
C THR A 8 5.51 6.57 16.87
N TRP A 9 4.54 6.41 15.97
CA TRP A 9 3.15 6.80 16.23
C TRP A 9 2.26 5.58 16.08
N VAL A 10 1.42 5.36 17.10
CA VAL A 10 0.31 4.42 17.03
C VAL A 10 -0.93 5.25 16.77
N VAL A 11 -1.74 4.86 15.78
CA VAL A 11 -2.97 5.55 15.44
C VAL A 11 -4.12 4.54 15.42
N THR A 12 -5.21 4.91 16.05
CA THR A 12 -6.45 4.12 16.14
C THR A 12 -7.60 4.87 15.48
N SER A 13 -8.71 4.16 15.22
CA SER A 13 -9.92 4.78 14.69
C SER A 13 -10.55 5.79 15.65
N ALA A 14 -10.25 5.74 16.94
CA ALA A 14 -10.68 6.76 17.90
C ALA A 14 -10.01 8.13 17.65
N GLU A 15 -8.80 8.13 17.08
CA GLU A 15 -8.01 9.35 16.88
C GLU A 15 -8.20 9.99 15.52
N VAL A 16 -8.42 9.18 14.48
CA VAL A 16 -8.56 9.68 13.09
C VAL A 16 -9.92 9.36 12.47
N GLY A 17 -10.84 8.77 13.23
CA GLY A 17 -12.12 8.31 12.74
C GLY A 17 -12.06 6.92 12.12
N ALA A 18 -13.23 6.42 11.77
CA ALA A 18 -13.40 5.15 11.08
C ALA A 18 -13.86 5.37 9.64
N GLY A 19 -13.25 4.65 8.70
CA GLY A 19 -13.74 4.53 7.33
C GLY A 19 -15.02 3.70 7.24
N PRO A 20 -15.58 3.54 6.03
CA PRO A 20 -16.84 2.81 5.80
C PRO A 20 -16.82 1.33 6.26
N ASP A 21 -15.63 0.73 6.35
CA ASP A 21 -15.41 -0.64 6.81
C ASP A 21 -15.19 -0.76 8.33
N GLY A 22 -15.35 0.34 9.07
CA GLY A 22 -15.13 0.42 10.52
C GLY A 22 -13.66 0.43 10.94
N ARG A 23 -12.71 0.45 9.98
CA ARG A 23 -11.27 0.52 10.25
C ARG A 23 -10.81 1.97 10.25
N VAL A 24 -9.53 2.19 10.57
CA VAL A 24 -8.89 3.52 10.54
C VAL A 24 -9.20 4.25 9.23
N ASP A 25 -9.68 5.49 9.31
CA ASP A 25 -9.76 6.38 8.15
C ASP A 25 -8.35 6.69 7.63
N LEU A 26 -7.99 6.07 6.51
CA LEU A 26 -6.66 6.16 5.91
C LEU A 26 -6.36 7.56 5.36
N ALA A 27 -7.37 8.28 4.87
CA ALA A 27 -7.19 9.63 4.37
C ALA A 27 -6.92 10.61 5.53
N ALA A 28 -7.68 10.47 6.62
CA ALA A 28 -7.44 11.25 7.84
C ALA A 28 -6.08 10.94 8.47
N LEU A 29 -5.66 9.66 8.47
CA LEU A 29 -4.31 9.24 8.88
C LEU A 29 -3.22 9.94 8.07
N LEU A 30 -3.29 9.88 6.72
CA LEU A 30 -2.31 10.54 5.85
C LEU A 30 -2.30 12.06 6.05
N ALA A 31 -3.46 12.69 6.23
CA ALA A 31 -3.55 14.12 6.54
C ALA A 31 -2.87 14.44 7.89
N GLY A 32 -3.00 13.56 8.89
CA GLY A 32 -2.29 13.65 10.16
C GLY A 32 -0.77 13.57 10.00
N LEU A 33 -0.27 12.63 9.20
CA LEU A 33 1.15 12.50 8.87
C LEU A 33 1.67 13.75 8.14
N TYR A 34 0.90 14.28 7.19
CA TYR A 34 1.25 15.49 6.46
C TYR A 34 1.42 16.70 7.38
N ARG A 35 0.50 16.89 8.34
CA ARG A 35 0.60 17.96 9.36
C ARG A 35 1.84 17.83 10.24
N ARG A 36 2.38 16.62 10.38
CA ARG A 36 3.63 16.32 11.13
C ARG A 36 4.88 16.47 10.26
N GLY A 37 4.74 16.92 9.01
CA GLY A 37 5.86 17.12 8.09
C GLY A 37 6.26 15.88 7.31
N VAL A 38 5.54 14.76 7.45
CA VAL A 38 5.77 13.55 6.64
C VAL A 38 5.27 13.80 5.22
N ARG A 39 6.14 13.62 4.23
CA ARG A 39 5.83 13.84 2.80
C ARG A 39 5.72 12.56 1.99
N ALA A 40 6.27 11.47 2.49
CA ALA A 40 6.20 10.15 1.90
C ALA A 40 6.06 9.12 3.01
N ALA A 41 5.21 8.13 2.79
CA ALA A 41 5.04 6.97 3.67
C ALA A 41 5.30 5.72 2.85
N LEU A 42 6.09 4.80 3.40
CA LEU A 42 6.27 3.46 2.85
C LEU A 42 5.32 2.52 3.58
N LEU A 43 4.53 1.77 2.80
CA LEU A 43 3.60 0.79 3.33
C LEU A 43 4.27 -0.59 3.28
N GLU A 44 4.66 -1.13 4.44
CA GLU A 44 5.28 -2.45 4.56
C GLU A 44 4.34 -3.50 5.18
N GLY A 45 3.15 -3.09 5.62
CA GLY A 45 2.19 -3.97 6.28
C GLY A 45 1.61 -5.03 5.34
N GLY A 46 0.88 -5.97 5.94
CA GLY A 46 0.28 -7.10 5.24
C GLY A 46 -0.83 -6.74 4.24
N PRO A 47 -1.44 -7.77 3.62
CA PRO A 47 -2.35 -7.60 2.48
C PRO A 47 -3.57 -6.74 2.77
N THR A 48 -4.03 -6.73 4.01
CA THR A 48 -5.12 -5.87 4.49
C THR A 48 -4.78 -4.39 4.42
N LEU A 49 -3.55 -4.00 4.82
CA LEU A 49 -3.12 -2.61 4.77
C LEU A 49 -2.95 -2.18 3.31
N ALA A 50 -2.21 -2.96 2.54
CA ALA A 50 -1.97 -2.67 1.13
C ALA A 50 -3.27 -2.60 0.32
N GLY A 51 -4.19 -3.54 0.53
CA GLY A 51 -5.49 -3.56 -0.12
C GLY A 51 -6.38 -2.39 0.29
N GLY A 52 -6.42 -2.02 1.57
CA GLY A 52 -7.18 -0.86 2.03
C GLY A 52 -6.72 0.46 1.41
N PHE A 53 -5.40 0.67 1.32
CA PHE A 53 -4.85 1.86 0.63
C PHE A 53 -5.12 1.85 -0.87
N LEU A 54 -5.07 0.68 -1.52
CA LEU A 54 -5.38 0.56 -2.94
C LEU A 54 -6.85 0.83 -3.22
N ALA A 55 -7.76 0.24 -2.44
CA ALA A 55 -9.20 0.44 -2.54
C ALA A 55 -9.59 1.91 -2.31
N ALA A 56 -8.90 2.60 -1.40
CA ALA A 56 -9.10 4.02 -1.13
C ALA A 56 -8.50 4.95 -2.21
N GLY A 57 -7.79 4.42 -3.20
CA GLY A 57 -7.12 5.22 -4.23
C GLY A 57 -5.96 6.07 -3.70
N LEU A 58 -5.32 5.63 -2.60
CA LEU A 58 -4.29 6.36 -1.87
C LEU A 58 -2.85 5.85 -2.16
N ILE A 59 -2.67 5.10 -3.25
CA ILE A 59 -1.36 4.58 -3.67
C ILE A 59 -0.88 5.33 -4.90
N ASP A 60 0.24 6.05 -4.76
CA ASP A 60 0.89 6.73 -5.88
C ASP A 60 1.87 5.81 -6.64
N LYS A 61 2.53 4.90 -5.92
CA LYS A 61 3.63 4.07 -6.46
C LYS A 61 3.65 2.70 -5.79
N ILE A 62 3.84 1.67 -6.61
CA ILE A 62 3.99 0.28 -6.18
C ILE A 62 5.41 -0.17 -6.47
N ILE A 63 6.05 -0.78 -5.47
CA ILE A 63 7.32 -1.49 -5.63
C ILE A 63 7.05 -2.95 -5.26
N GLY A 64 7.00 -3.83 -6.26
CA GLY A 64 6.71 -5.24 -6.07
C GLY A 64 7.98 -6.10 -6.21
N TYR A 65 8.05 -7.18 -5.43
CA TYR A 65 9.08 -8.20 -5.52
C TYR A 65 8.42 -9.55 -5.81
N VAL A 66 8.89 -10.24 -6.84
CA VAL A 66 8.42 -11.56 -7.25
C VAL A 66 9.59 -12.52 -7.15
N ALA A 67 9.51 -13.44 -6.20
CA ALA A 67 10.47 -14.53 -6.05
C ALA A 67 10.18 -15.65 -7.06
N PRO A 68 11.21 -16.37 -7.56
CA PRO A 68 11.03 -17.51 -8.46
C PRO A 68 10.59 -18.76 -7.68
N LYS A 69 9.45 -18.67 -7.00
CA LYS A 69 8.91 -19.71 -6.10
C LYS A 69 7.41 -19.89 -6.32
N LEU A 70 6.96 -21.14 -6.36
CA LEU A 70 5.55 -21.51 -6.45
C LEU A 70 5.12 -22.09 -5.09
N LEU A 71 4.19 -21.43 -4.42
CA LEU A 71 3.74 -21.83 -3.07
C LEU A 71 2.45 -22.66 -3.08
N GLY A 72 1.74 -22.71 -4.22
CA GLY A 72 0.44 -23.36 -4.35
C GLY A 72 -0.68 -22.53 -3.72
N ALA A 73 -0.76 -22.53 -2.38
CA ALA A 73 -1.73 -21.76 -1.62
C ALA A 73 -1.03 -20.81 -0.64
N GLY A 74 -1.67 -19.68 -0.33
CA GLY A 74 -1.12 -18.69 0.59
C GLY A 74 -1.97 -17.44 0.69
N SER A 75 -1.55 -16.52 1.55
CA SER A 75 -2.17 -15.20 1.64
C SER A 75 -1.95 -14.42 0.34
N PRO A 76 -2.98 -13.71 -0.16
CA PRO A 76 -2.82 -12.85 -1.33
C PRO A 76 -1.88 -11.68 -0.99
N ALA A 77 -1.37 -11.00 -2.02
CA ALA A 77 -0.60 -9.76 -1.83
C ALA A 77 -1.48 -8.58 -1.40
N LEU A 78 -2.77 -8.60 -1.78
CA LEU A 78 -3.77 -7.59 -1.46
C LEU A 78 -5.04 -8.28 -0.96
N ALA A 79 -5.64 -7.77 0.10
CA ALA A 79 -6.93 -8.22 0.61
C ALA A 79 -7.95 -7.07 0.54
N ASP A 80 -9.18 -7.37 0.14
CA ASP A 80 -10.29 -6.41 0.05
C ASP A 80 -9.96 -5.13 -0.75
N ALA A 81 -9.22 -5.28 -1.84
CA ALA A 81 -8.71 -4.16 -2.64
C ALA A 81 -9.76 -3.47 -3.55
N GLY A 82 -11.05 -3.75 -3.38
CA GLY A 82 -12.13 -3.17 -4.19
C GLY A 82 -12.20 -3.64 -5.64
N VAL A 83 -11.52 -4.74 -5.98
CA VAL A 83 -11.55 -5.37 -7.32
C VAL A 83 -12.20 -6.74 -7.19
N HIS A 84 -13.37 -6.91 -7.77
CA HIS A 84 -14.15 -8.16 -7.73
C HIS A 84 -14.20 -8.87 -9.08
N THR A 85 -14.00 -8.12 -10.16
CA THR A 85 -14.02 -8.63 -11.53
C THR A 85 -12.82 -8.14 -12.34
N ILE A 86 -12.51 -8.83 -13.45
CA ILE A 86 -11.40 -8.41 -14.32
C ILE A 86 -11.63 -7.03 -14.94
N THR A 87 -12.88 -6.62 -15.16
CA THR A 87 -13.22 -5.29 -15.68
C THR A 87 -13.00 -4.17 -14.66
N GLU A 88 -12.88 -4.51 -13.38
CA GLU A 88 -12.53 -3.61 -12.28
C GLU A 88 -11.02 -3.58 -12.01
N ALA A 89 -10.23 -4.40 -12.71
CA ALA A 89 -8.79 -4.48 -12.50
C ALA A 89 -8.11 -3.12 -12.65
N ILE A 90 -7.14 -2.86 -11.78
CA ILE A 90 -6.32 -1.66 -11.81
C ILE A 90 -5.10 -1.94 -12.67
N ASP A 91 -5.06 -1.32 -13.85
CA ASP A 91 -3.89 -1.39 -14.72
C ASP A 91 -2.70 -0.69 -14.07
N LEU A 92 -1.51 -1.25 -14.27
CA LEU A 92 -0.26 -0.66 -13.78
C LEU A 92 0.61 -0.25 -14.96
N ASP A 93 1.16 0.96 -14.88
CA ASP A 93 2.20 1.42 -15.79
C ASP A 93 3.57 1.14 -15.16
N TYR A 94 4.28 0.15 -15.71
CA TYR A 94 5.62 -0.18 -15.26
C TYR A 94 6.62 0.91 -15.68
N THR A 95 7.34 1.44 -14.70
CA THR A 95 8.39 2.44 -14.92
C THR A 95 9.77 1.82 -14.88
N GLN A 96 9.94 0.71 -14.16
CA GLN A 96 11.20 -0.03 -14.10
C GLN A 96 10.94 -1.50 -13.76
N ILE A 97 11.72 -2.39 -14.38
CA ILE A 97 11.83 -3.80 -13.99
C ILE A 97 13.32 -4.13 -13.90
N THR A 98 13.73 -4.77 -12.82
CA THR A 98 15.13 -5.18 -12.61
C THR A 98 15.17 -6.50 -11.87
N GLN A 99 16.16 -7.33 -12.18
CA GLN A 99 16.49 -8.49 -11.36
C GLN A 99 17.30 -8.04 -10.14
N VAL A 100 16.98 -8.58 -8.95
CA VAL A 100 17.69 -8.35 -7.69
C VAL A 100 18.00 -9.72 -7.08
N GLY A 101 19.23 -10.19 -7.27
CA GLY A 101 19.56 -11.58 -6.94
C GLY A 101 18.69 -12.55 -7.76
N PRO A 102 17.97 -13.49 -7.12
CA PRO A 102 17.06 -14.40 -7.83
C PRO A 102 15.68 -13.79 -8.13
N ASP A 103 15.33 -12.65 -7.53
CA ASP A 103 13.98 -12.10 -7.57
C ASP A 103 13.85 -11.02 -8.66
N LEU A 104 12.62 -10.78 -9.12
CA LEU A 104 12.29 -9.63 -9.95
C LEU A 104 11.71 -8.53 -9.10
N ARG A 105 12.28 -7.33 -9.19
CA ARG A 105 11.69 -6.09 -8.65
C ARG A 105 11.09 -5.29 -9.79
N PHE A 106 9.85 -4.86 -9.61
CA PHE A 106 9.25 -3.85 -10.48
C PHE A 106 8.86 -2.59 -9.71
N THR A 107 8.85 -1.47 -10.40
CA THR A 107 8.26 -0.21 -9.94
C THR A 107 7.20 0.20 -10.94
N ALA A 108 6.01 0.54 -10.44
CA ALA A 108 4.88 0.90 -11.27
C ALA A 108 4.01 1.97 -10.59
N THR A 109 3.18 2.63 -11.38
CA THR A 109 2.13 3.54 -10.91
C THR A 109 0.76 3.00 -11.32
N PRO A 110 -0.27 3.08 -10.47
CA PRO A 110 -1.63 2.77 -10.90
C PRO A 110 -2.05 3.69 -12.05
N ARG A 111 -2.56 3.12 -13.14
CA ARG A 111 -3.09 3.88 -14.27
C ARG A 111 -4.42 4.51 -13.84
N LYS A 112 -4.53 5.83 -13.96
CA LYS A 112 -5.81 6.51 -13.77
C LYS A 112 -6.75 6.08 -14.89
N ARG A 113 -7.94 5.59 -14.53
CA ARG A 113 -9.00 5.39 -15.52
C ARG A 113 -9.41 6.77 -16.03
N GLU A 114 -9.23 7.02 -17.32
CA GLU A 114 -9.88 8.15 -17.98
C GLU A 114 -11.40 7.86 -17.96
N GLY A 115 -12.16 8.83 -17.45
CA GLY A 115 -13.62 8.75 -17.34
C GLY A 115 -14.32 8.98 -18.68
#